data_AF-A0A3B9PVN3-F1
#
_entry.id   AF-A0A3B9PVN3-F1
#
_cell.length_a   1.000
_cell.length_b   1.000
_cell.length_c   1.000
_cell.angle_alpha   90.00
_cell.angle_beta   90.00
_cell.angle_gamma   90.00
#
_symmetry.space_group_name_H-M   'P 1'
#
loop_
_entity.id
_entity.type
_entity.pdbx_description
1 polymer ?
#
loop_
_entity_poly.entity_id
_entity_poly.type
_entity_poly.pdbx_seq_one_letter_code
_entity_poly.pdbx_strand_id
1 'polypeptide(L)'
;MNERTYRVLEFDKVKELLREEAASLMTRKVIEELLPSTDKYEIRERMAETTEAVSVIMKKGTLPLGSFYDIEESVNLAQKGGILTMKQMLQILYNLQVSRHAASFLKSDLPPLPRIGQLASLISVRKDLENEIDRCIISEDEMADSASAELRNIRRKIALQNEAIRNKINSILTSADNRNILQDSIVTIRQGRYVIPVKQEHKSRLPGIIHDQSATGATLFIEPQSIVNMNNELRELELAEKNEINRILAELSMLIAEAGDDLINNQRILIGLDFIFAKGRLSVKMKAEPPEINVQGILNIRDGRHPLIDPQKVVPISVPIGKDYNTLVITGPTVSYTHL
;
A
#
# COMPACT_ATOMS: atom_id res chain seq x y z
N MET A 1 9.27 -29.33 19.29
CA MET A 1 8.25 -30.39 19.03
C MET A 1 8.55 -31.01 17.67
N ASN A 2 8.01 -32.18 17.34
CA ASN A 2 8.19 -32.77 15.99
C ASN A 2 7.07 -32.32 15.04
N GLU A 3 7.33 -32.35 13.73
CA GLU A 3 6.35 -31.92 12.70
C GLU A 3 5.03 -32.69 12.77
N ARG A 4 5.09 -33.97 13.17
CA ARG A 4 3.92 -34.81 13.37
C ARG A 4 2.96 -34.21 14.39
N THR A 5 3.45 -33.65 15.50
CA THR A 5 2.59 -33.01 16.51
C THR A 5 1.87 -31.80 15.94
N TYR A 6 2.54 -30.94 15.17
CA TYR A 6 1.90 -29.77 14.56
C TYR A 6 0.79 -30.15 13.60
N ARG A 7 1.02 -31.20 12.80
CA ARG A 7 0.01 -31.73 11.86
C ARG A 7 -1.21 -32.30 12.59
N VAL A 8 -0.99 -33.13 13.62
CA VAL A 8 -2.07 -33.78 14.37
C VAL A 8 -2.90 -32.77 15.16
N LEU A 9 -2.28 -31.73 15.71
CA LEU A 9 -2.96 -30.65 16.43
C LEU A 9 -3.55 -29.58 15.49
N GLU A 10 -3.43 -29.76 14.17
CA GLU A 10 -3.88 -28.81 13.15
C GLU A 10 -3.41 -27.38 13.41
N PHE A 11 -2.16 -27.22 13.85
CA PHE A 11 -1.61 -25.94 14.28
C PHE A 11 -1.68 -24.87 13.18
N ASP A 12 -1.58 -25.27 11.91
CA ASP A 12 -1.76 -24.38 10.76
C ASP A 12 -3.15 -23.75 10.71
N LYS A 13 -4.21 -24.44 11.14
CA LYS A 13 -5.56 -23.86 11.22
C LYS A 13 -5.66 -22.80 12.31
N VAL A 14 -4.92 -22.96 13.42
CA VAL A 14 -4.85 -21.93 14.47
C VAL A 14 -4.06 -20.72 13.98
N LYS A 15 -2.97 -20.94 13.22
CA LYS A 15 -2.25 -19.84 12.54
C LYS A 15 -3.16 -19.12 11.55
N GLU A 16 -4.02 -19.83 10.83
CA GLU A 16 -4.99 -19.21 9.91
C GLU A 16 -5.95 -18.27 10.64
N LEU A 17 -6.51 -18.69 11.78
CA LEU A 17 -7.35 -17.82 12.61
C LEU A 17 -6.62 -16.54 13.04
N LEU A 18 -5.32 -16.62 13.35
CA LEU A 18 -4.52 -15.44 13.68
C LEU A 18 -4.21 -14.59 12.45
N ARG A 19 -3.98 -15.23 11.29
CA ARG A 19 -3.67 -14.58 10.01
C ARG A 19 -4.82 -13.74 9.49
N GLU A 20 -6.06 -14.20 9.66
CA GLU A 20 -7.28 -13.46 9.35
C GLU A 20 -7.39 -12.17 10.17
N GLU A 21 -6.88 -12.17 11.40
CA GLU A 21 -6.89 -11.00 12.25
C GLU A 21 -5.78 -10.00 11.89
N ALA A 22 -4.75 -10.35 11.11
CA ALA A 22 -3.66 -9.43 10.76
C ALA A 22 -4.02 -8.46 9.62
N ALA A 23 -3.59 -7.21 9.76
CA ALA A 23 -3.94 -6.13 8.83
C ALA A 23 -3.06 -6.07 7.58
N SER A 24 -1.75 -6.36 7.71
CA SER A 24 -0.80 -6.30 6.59
C SER A 24 -0.38 -7.69 6.08
N LEU A 25 -0.04 -7.78 4.78
CA LEU A 25 0.52 -8.99 4.19
C LEU A 25 1.87 -9.39 4.82
N MET A 26 2.68 -8.42 5.24
CA MET A 26 3.96 -8.69 5.91
C MET A 26 3.75 -9.39 7.25
N THR A 27 2.78 -8.94 8.04
CA THR A 27 2.40 -9.58 9.31
C THR A 27 1.88 -11.00 9.09
N ARG A 28 1.12 -11.23 8.01
CA ARG A 28 0.65 -12.58 7.66
C ARG A 28 1.80 -13.55 7.39
N LYS A 29 2.86 -13.09 6.70
CA LYS A 29 4.09 -13.90 6.52
C LYS A 29 4.75 -14.22 7.86
N VAL A 30 4.84 -13.25 8.78
CA VAL A 30 5.35 -13.48 10.14
C VAL A 30 4.53 -14.54 10.88
N ILE A 31 3.20 -14.53 10.73
CA ILE A 31 2.30 -15.52 11.34
C ILE A 31 2.48 -16.90 10.71
N GLU A 32 2.69 -17.00 9.39
CA GLU A 32 2.89 -18.28 8.69
C GLU A 32 4.12 -19.03 9.21
N GLU A 33 5.19 -18.29 9.51
CA GLU A 33 6.46 -18.81 10.06
C GLU A 33 6.42 -19.02 11.59
N LEU A 34 5.33 -18.67 12.25
CA LEU A 34 5.22 -18.74 13.71
C LEU A 34 5.33 -20.19 14.21
N LEU A 35 6.22 -20.40 15.18
CA LEU A 35 6.35 -21.66 15.92
C LEU A 35 6.21 -21.43 17.43
N PRO A 36 5.71 -22.43 18.19
CA PRO A 36 5.68 -22.35 19.65
C PRO A 36 7.09 -22.20 20.24
N SER A 37 7.25 -21.24 21.17
CA SER A 37 8.48 -21.08 21.95
C SER A 37 8.47 -22.02 23.16
N THR A 38 9.68 -22.37 23.64
CA THR A 38 9.90 -23.09 24.90
C THR A 38 10.61 -22.23 25.95
N ASP A 39 10.98 -21.00 25.62
CA ASP A 39 11.59 -20.06 26.55
C ASP A 39 10.50 -19.38 27.40
N LYS A 40 10.52 -19.66 28.71
CA LYS A 40 9.56 -19.09 29.67
C LYS A 40 9.54 -17.56 29.68
N TYR A 41 10.68 -16.91 29.42
CA TYR A 41 10.76 -15.45 29.42
C TYR A 41 10.05 -14.93 28.18
N GLU A 42 10.42 -15.41 27.00
CA GLU A 42 9.78 -15.05 25.73
C GLU A 42 8.26 -15.27 25.75
N ILE A 43 7.79 -16.41 26.29
CA ILE A 43 6.36 -16.70 26.41
C ILE A 43 5.65 -15.64 27.26
N ARG A 44 6.21 -15.29 28.43
CA ARG A 44 5.63 -14.27 29.32
C ARG A 44 5.62 -12.89 28.68
N GLU A 45 6.69 -12.52 27.98
CA GLU A 45 6.77 -11.25 27.26
C GLU A 45 5.68 -11.18 26.17
N ARG A 46 5.62 -12.17 25.28
CA ARG A 46 4.64 -12.25 24.18
C ARG A 46 3.20 -12.28 24.66
N MET A 47 2.94 -12.93 25.80
CA MET A 47 1.61 -12.96 26.42
C MET A 47 1.23 -11.60 27.00
N ALA A 48 2.15 -10.94 27.70
CA ALA A 48 1.89 -9.63 28.26
C ALA A 48 1.64 -8.58 27.18
N GLU A 49 2.32 -8.63 26.04
CA GLU A 49 1.98 -7.82 24.85
C GLU A 49 0.54 -8.05 24.39
N THR A 50 0.11 -9.31 24.31
CA THR A 50 -1.26 -9.66 23.92
C THR A 50 -2.27 -9.13 24.94
N THR A 51 -1.99 -9.23 26.24
CA THR A 51 -2.85 -8.68 27.29
C THR A 51 -2.94 -7.15 27.22
N GLU A 52 -1.83 -6.47 26.95
CA GLU A 52 -1.82 -5.01 26.69
C GLU A 52 -2.70 -4.68 25.49
N ALA A 53 -2.58 -5.42 24.38
CA ALA A 53 -3.39 -5.21 23.18
C ALA A 53 -4.89 -5.41 23.44
N VAL A 54 -5.28 -6.47 24.16
CA VAL A 54 -6.67 -6.69 24.59
C VAL A 54 -7.17 -5.50 25.39
N SER A 55 -6.37 -5.00 26.33
CA SER A 55 -6.72 -3.85 27.17
C SER A 55 -6.96 -2.58 26.33
N VAL A 56 -6.12 -2.33 25.32
CA VAL A 56 -6.32 -1.22 24.37
C VAL A 56 -7.60 -1.42 23.55
N ILE A 57 -7.81 -2.62 22.98
CA ILE A 57 -8.98 -2.94 22.16
C ILE A 57 -10.28 -2.71 22.94
N MET A 58 -10.34 -3.20 24.18
CA MET A 58 -11.53 -3.05 25.03
C MET A 58 -11.78 -1.61 25.47
N LYS A 59 -10.73 -0.79 25.59
CA LYS A 59 -10.84 0.60 26.09
C LYS A 59 -11.06 1.63 24.98
N LYS A 60 -10.32 1.54 23.88
CA LYS A 60 -10.22 2.56 22.83
C LYS A 60 -10.58 2.03 21.44
N GLY A 61 -10.74 0.72 21.29
CA GLY A 61 -10.95 0.06 20.00
C GLY A 61 -9.66 -0.36 19.32
N THR A 62 -9.76 -0.74 18.05
CA THR A 62 -8.64 -1.29 17.29
C THR A 62 -7.63 -0.21 16.89
N LEU A 63 -6.34 -0.56 16.92
CA LEU A 63 -5.28 0.29 16.38
C LEU A 63 -5.49 0.48 14.87
N PRO A 64 -5.60 1.73 14.37
CA PRO A 64 -5.92 2.00 12.97
C PRO A 64 -4.68 1.86 12.09
N LEU A 65 -4.23 0.62 11.90
CA LEU A 65 -3.06 0.33 11.04
C LEU A 65 -3.41 0.29 9.55
N GLY A 66 -4.62 -0.17 9.20
CA GLY A 66 -4.95 -0.50 7.81
C GLY A 66 -3.99 -1.54 7.21
N SER A 67 -4.01 -1.69 5.89
CA SER A 67 -3.04 -2.53 5.18
C SER A 67 -1.92 -1.64 4.65
N PHE A 68 -0.82 -1.53 5.38
CA PHE A 68 0.36 -0.79 4.96
C PHE A 68 1.24 -1.58 3.98
N TYR A 69 2.00 -0.86 3.16
CA TYR A 69 2.76 -1.42 2.05
C TYR A 69 4.13 -1.90 2.49
N ASP A 70 4.68 -2.89 1.79
CA ASP A 70 6.09 -3.21 1.89
C ASP A 70 6.89 -2.19 1.08
N ILE A 71 7.62 -1.32 1.76
CA ILE A 71 8.40 -0.23 1.15
C ILE A 71 9.90 -0.52 1.13
N GLU A 72 10.33 -1.71 1.57
CA GLU A 72 11.76 -2.01 1.77
C GLU A 72 12.55 -1.91 0.46
N GLU A 73 12.05 -2.47 -0.65
CA GLU A 73 12.71 -2.39 -1.95
C GLU A 73 12.79 -0.94 -2.47
N SER A 74 11.71 -0.17 -2.32
CA SER A 74 11.66 1.23 -2.75
C SER A 74 12.61 2.11 -1.95
N VAL A 75 12.66 1.95 -0.62
CA VAL A 75 13.58 2.70 0.24
C VAL A 75 15.03 2.33 -0.08
N ASN A 76 15.33 1.05 -0.24
CA ASN A 76 16.67 0.57 -0.61
C ASN A 76 17.11 1.08 -1.99
N LEU A 77 16.19 1.18 -2.95
CA LEU A 77 16.45 1.76 -4.27
C LEU A 77 16.84 3.24 -4.14
N ALA A 78 16.07 4.01 -3.37
CA ALA A 78 16.36 5.43 -3.12
C ALA A 78 17.71 5.63 -2.41
N GLN A 79 18.01 4.84 -1.38
CA GLN A 79 19.30 4.88 -0.68
C GLN A 79 20.51 4.58 -1.59
N LYS A 80 20.31 3.82 -2.67
CA LYS A 80 21.33 3.55 -3.70
C LYS A 80 21.39 4.63 -4.80
N GLY A 81 20.65 5.73 -4.65
CA GLY A 81 20.58 6.82 -5.62
C GLY A 81 19.59 6.59 -6.76
N GLY A 82 18.70 5.59 -6.65
CA GLY A 82 17.63 5.36 -7.60
C GLY A 82 16.50 6.39 -7.48
N ILE A 83 15.80 6.63 -8.58
CA ILE A 83 14.64 7.53 -8.63
C ILE A 83 13.38 6.68 -8.49
N LEU A 84 12.54 7.02 -7.51
CA LEU A 84 11.27 6.33 -7.29
C LEU A 84 10.16 6.91 -8.17
N THR A 85 9.22 6.04 -8.53
CA THR A 85 7.99 6.40 -9.23
C THR A 85 6.98 7.05 -8.26
N MET A 86 6.03 7.81 -8.79
CA MET A 86 4.95 8.42 -8.00
C MET A 86 4.17 7.39 -7.19
N LYS A 87 3.89 6.21 -7.77
CA LYS A 87 3.28 5.08 -7.07
C LYS A 87 4.06 4.67 -5.82
N GLN A 88 5.39 4.51 -5.95
CA GLN A 88 6.24 4.16 -4.81
C GLN A 88 6.24 5.26 -3.74
N MET A 89 6.24 6.53 -4.15
CA MET A 89 6.12 7.67 -3.22
C MET A 89 4.81 7.62 -2.42
N LEU A 90 3.68 7.34 -3.09
CA LEU A 90 2.37 7.24 -2.44
C LEU A 90 2.30 6.07 -1.44
N GLN A 91 2.94 4.95 -1.74
CA GLN A 91 3.05 3.83 -0.79
C GLN A 91 3.85 4.23 0.46
N ILE A 92 4.96 4.95 0.28
CA ILE A 92 5.77 5.47 1.38
C ILE A 92 4.99 6.52 2.19
N LEU A 93 4.28 7.42 1.52
CA LEU A 93 3.39 8.40 2.15
C LEU A 93 2.33 7.71 3.02
N TYR A 94 1.70 6.66 2.52
CA TYR A 94 0.72 5.89 3.29
C TYR A 94 1.36 5.29 4.55
N ASN A 95 2.54 4.69 4.45
CA ASN A 95 3.25 4.14 5.61
C ASN A 95 3.65 5.22 6.64
N LEU A 96 4.06 6.41 6.20
CA LEU A 96 4.33 7.56 7.06
C LEU A 96 3.07 7.97 7.85
N GLN A 97 1.93 8.09 7.16
CA GLN A 97 0.64 8.43 7.76
C GLN A 97 0.19 7.38 8.77
N VAL A 98 0.28 6.09 8.43
CA VAL A 98 -0.04 4.97 9.34
C VAL A 98 0.85 5.00 10.57
N SER A 99 2.16 5.23 10.41
CA SER A 99 3.11 5.36 11.53
C SER A 99 2.71 6.48 12.48
N ARG A 100 2.42 7.67 11.93
CA ARG A 100 1.96 8.82 12.72
C ARG A 100 0.63 8.55 13.43
N HIS A 101 -0.33 7.94 12.75
CA HIS A 101 -1.63 7.59 13.33
C HIS A 101 -1.49 6.55 14.44
N ALA A 102 -0.67 5.52 14.26
CA ALA A 102 -0.39 4.51 15.29
C ALA A 102 0.25 5.15 16.53
N ALA A 103 1.29 5.97 16.33
CA ALA A 103 1.94 6.69 17.42
C ALA A 103 0.98 7.63 18.16
N SER A 104 0.09 8.32 17.44
CA SER A 104 -0.91 9.19 18.05
C SER A 104 -2.02 8.42 18.76
N PHE A 105 -2.47 7.30 18.21
CA PHE A 105 -3.52 6.47 18.81
C PHE A 105 -3.05 5.84 20.13
N LEU A 106 -1.77 5.47 20.21
CA LEU A 106 -1.16 4.91 21.41
C LEU A 106 -0.73 5.98 22.43
N LYS A 107 -0.94 7.27 22.11
CA LYS A 107 -0.82 8.38 23.05
C LYS A 107 -2.18 8.69 23.69
N SER A 108 -2.17 8.81 25.02
CA SER A 108 -3.28 9.17 25.93
C SER A 108 -4.50 8.24 26.00
N ASP A 109 -5.18 8.31 27.16
CA ASP A 109 -6.42 7.57 27.51
C ASP A 109 -6.33 6.05 27.47
N LEU A 110 -5.13 5.51 27.72
CA LEU A 110 -4.86 4.08 27.76
C LEU A 110 -4.31 3.67 29.14
N PRO A 111 -4.52 2.40 29.55
CA PRO A 111 -3.85 1.85 30.73
C PRO A 111 -2.32 1.85 30.56
N PRO A 112 -1.53 1.52 31.59
CA PRO A 112 -0.09 1.33 31.43
C PRO A 112 0.22 0.29 30.35
N LEU A 113 0.99 0.70 29.33
CA LEU A 113 1.42 -0.15 28.21
C LEU A 113 2.96 -0.22 28.17
N PRO A 114 3.62 -0.91 29.12
CA PRO A 114 5.07 -0.93 29.16
C PRO A 114 5.70 -1.49 27.89
N ARG A 115 5.05 -2.41 27.16
CA ARG A 115 5.62 -3.03 25.95
C ARG A 115 5.18 -2.30 24.69
N ILE A 116 3.87 -2.17 24.50
CA ILE A 116 3.31 -1.49 23.33
C ILE A 116 3.73 -0.02 23.31
N GLY A 117 3.79 0.63 24.48
CA GLY A 117 4.24 2.02 24.61
C GLY A 117 5.71 2.21 24.23
N GLN A 118 6.59 1.26 24.60
CA GLN A 118 8.00 1.29 24.18
C GLN A 118 8.13 1.17 22.66
N LEU A 119 7.43 0.22 22.03
CA LEU A 119 7.40 0.10 20.57
C LEU A 119 6.89 1.38 19.90
N ALA A 120 5.78 1.92 20.40
CA ALA A 120 5.20 3.15 19.86
C ALA A 120 6.12 4.37 20.02
N SER A 121 6.93 4.42 21.09
CA SER A 121 7.88 5.52 21.32
C SER A 121 9.05 5.53 20.34
N LEU A 122 9.34 4.39 19.71
CA LEU A 122 10.42 4.25 18.71
C LEU A 122 9.95 4.61 17.29
N ILE A 123 8.68 4.97 17.11
CA ILE A 123 8.17 5.43 15.81
C ILE A 123 8.68 6.85 15.53
N SER A 124 9.45 6.99 14.46
CA SER A 124 9.95 8.27 13.96
C SER A 124 8.86 8.96 13.12
N VAL A 125 8.32 10.09 13.58
CA VAL A 125 7.31 10.86 12.83
C VAL A 125 8.00 11.89 11.94
N ARG A 126 8.04 11.64 10.62
CA ARG A 126 8.66 12.52 9.61
C ARG A 126 7.61 13.37 8.89
N LYS A 127 6.98 14.30 9.63
CA LYS A 127 5.87 15.12 9.12
C LYS A 127 6.26 16.00 7.92
N ASP A 128 7.50 16.48 7.89
CA ASP A 128 7.98 17.31 6.78
C ASP A 128 8.05 16.52 5.48
N LEU A 129 8.55 15.28 5.53
CA LEU A 129 8.57 14.37 4.39
C LEU A 129 7.15 13.97 3.96
N GLU A 130 6.28 13.65 4.93
CA GLU A 130 4.86 13.35 4.68
C GLU A 130 4.19 14.48 3.91
N ASN A 131 4.29 15.72 4.40
CA ASN A 131 3.68 16.88 3.77
C ASN A 131 4.27 17.16 2.38
N GLU A 132 5.58 16.97 2.20
CA GLU A 132 6.24 17.29 0.93
C GLU A 132 5.85 16.31 -0.19
N ILE A 133 5.73 15.01 0.13
CA ILE A 133 5.23 14.02 -0.83
C ILE A 133 3.75 14.30 -1.16
N ASP A 134 2.91 14.52 -0.15
CA ASP A 134 1.47 14.78 -0.30
C ASP A 134 1.20 16.05 -1.14
N ARG A 135 2.01 17.09 -0.95
CA ARG A 135 1.95 18.33 -1.72
C ARG A 135 2.30 18.13 -3.19
N CYS A 136 3.23 17.22 -3.50
CA CYS A 136 3.78 17.04 -4.84
C CYS A 136 3.04 15.98 -5.66
N ILE A 137 2.61 14.87 -5.05
CA ILE A 137 2.13 13.68 -5.76
C ILE A 137 0.63 13.50 -5.52
N ILE A 138 -0.19 13.68 -6.57
CA ILE A 138 -1.65 13.60 -6.49
C ILE A 138 -2.12 12.15 -6.68
N SER A 139 -1.55 11.45 -7.67
CA SER A 139 -1.90 10.06 -7.99
C SER A 139 -0.70 9.31 -8.58
N GLU A 140 -0.88 8.04 -8.93
CA GLU A 140 0.21 7.20 -9.48
C GLU A 140 0.80 7.76 -10.79
N ASP A 141 0.04 8.60 -11.52
CA ASP A 141 0.42 9.15 -12.81
C ASP A 141 0.36 10.70 -12.85
N GLU A 142 0.00 11.34 -11.74
CA GLU A 142 -0.24 12.79 -11.69
C GLU A 142 0.55 13.47 -10.57
N MET A 143 1.41 14.40 -10.98
CA MET A 143 2.11 15.33 -10.10
C MET A 143 1.38 16.68 -10.09
N ALA A 144 1.31 17.33 -8.92
CA ALA A 144 0.69 18.63 -8.76
C ALA A 144 1.40 19.73 -9.56
N ASP A 145 0.63 20.64 -10.16
CA ASP A 145 1.18 21.85 -10.81
C ASP A 145 2.05 22.66 -9.86
N SER A 146 1.71 22.66 -8.57
CA SER A 146 2.42 23.38 -7.51
C SER A 146 3.65 22.65 -6.99
N ALA A 147 3.98 21.46 -7.50
CA ALA A 147 5.17 20.72 -7.06
C ALA A 147 6.44 21.58 -7.19
N SER A 148 6.54 22.35 -8.29
CA SER A 148 7.54 23.41 -8.45
C SER A 148 6.99 24.62 -9.23
N ALA A 149 7.62 25.79 -9.06
CA ALA A 149 7.28 26.98 -9.83
C ALA A 149 7.61 26.82 -11.34
N GLU A 150 8.66 26.05 -11.65
CA GLU A 150 9.08 25.76 -13.02
C GLU A 150 8.08 24.85 -13.73
N LEU A 151 7.64 23.76 -13.09
CA LEU A 151 6.62 22.86 -13.63
C LEU A 151 5.33 23.62 -13.95
N ARG A 152 4.88 24.47 -13.01
CA ARG A 152 3.70 25.33 -13.21
C ARG A 152 3.85 26.23 -14.43
N ASN A 153 5.01 26.85 -14.60
CA ASN A 153 5.29 27.72 -15.74
C ASN A 153 5.33 26.94 -17.06
N ILE A 154 5.94 25.75 -17.08
CA ILE A 154 5.99 24.88 -18.26
C ILE A 154 4.57 24.46 -18.65
N ARG A 155 3.75 23.95 -17.71
CA ARG A 155 2.36 23.56 -17.97
C ARG A 155 1.50 24.71 -18.49
N ARG A 156 1.69 25.92 -17.95
CA ARG A 156 1.03 27.12 -18.46
C ARG A 156 1.42 27.42 -19.91
N LYS A 157 2.71 27.32 -20.26
CA LYS A 157 3.18 27.51 -21.65
C LYS A 157 2.61 26.44 -22.58
N ILE A 158 2.57 25.17 -22.13
CA ILE A 158 1.94 24.07 -22.87
C ILE A 158 0.46 24.38 -23.16
N ALA A 159 -0.30 24.83 -22.15
CA ALA A 159 -1.71 25.18 -22.33
C ALA A 159 -1.91 26.32 -23.35
N LEU A 160 -1.13 27.39 -23.23
CA LEU A 160 -1.17 28.53 -24.16
C LEU A 160 -0.80 28.13 -25.58
N GLN A 161 0.23 27.29 -25.74
CA GLN A 161 0.67 26.83 -27.06
C GLN A 161 -0.37 25.91 -27.71
N ASN A 162 -0.97 25.02 -26.94
CA ASN A 162 -2.10 24.20 -27.39
C ASN A 162 -3.27 25.05 -27.88
N GLU A 163 -3.63 26.10 -27.14
CA GLU A 163 -4.69 27.03 -27.54
C GLU A 163 -4.33 27.78 -28.83
N ALA A 164 -3.11 28.28 -28.94
CA ALA A 164 -2.62 28.98 -30.12
C ALA A 164 -2.64 28.08 -31.37
N ILE A 165 -2.19 26.82 -31.26
CA ILE A 165 -2.24 25.84 -32.35
C ILE A 165 -3.70 25.56 -32.76
N ARG A 166 -4.60 25.32 -31.79
CA ARG A 166 -6.02 25.07 -32.07
C ARG A 166 -6.68 26.26 -32.77
N ASN A 167 -6.41 27.49 -32.32
CA ASN A 167 -6.91 28.70 -32.96
C ASN A 167 -6.39 28.83 -34.40
N LYS A 168 -5.11 28.52 -34.63
CA LYS A 168 -4.53 28.54 -35.98
C LYS A 168 -5.13 27.48 -36.88
N ILE A 169 -5.32 26.26 -36.40
CA ILE A 169 -5.97 25.19 -37.16
C ILE A 169 -7.43 25.55 -37.45
N ASN A 170 -8.19 26.05 -36.47
CA ASN A 170 -9.57 26.47 -36.68
C ASN A 170 -9.67 27.57 -37.75
N SER A 171 -8.71 28.49 -37.81
CA SER A 171 -8.64 29.51 -38.87
C SER A 171 -8.45 28.89 -40.26
N ILE A 172 -7.67 27.81 -40.36
CA ILE A 172 -7.45 27.06 -41.60
C ILE A 172 -8.71 26.28 -41.99
N LEU A 173 -9.33 25.58 -41.03
CA LEU A 173 -10.53 24.76 -41.25
C LEU A 173 -11.76 25.60 -41.65
N THR A 174 -11.90 26.81 -41.10
CA THR A 174 -13.08 27.66 -41.33
C THR A 174 -13.02 28.48 -42.62
N SER A 175 -11.82 28.66 -43.20
CA SER A 175 -11.63 29.35 -44.47
C SER A 175 -12.38 28.66 -45.62
N ALA A 176 -13.05 29.46 -46.46
CA ALA A 176 -13.95 28.97 -47.50
C ALA A 176 -13.26 28.05 -48.52
N ASP A 177 -11.99 28.35 -48.85
CA ASP A 177 -11.20 27.59 -49.82
C ASP A 177 -10.81 26.20 -49.31
N ASN A 178 -10.73 26.02 -47.98
CA ASN A 178 -10.26 24.78 -47.39
C ASN A 178 -11.40 23.79 -47.06
N ARG A 179 -12.67 24.21 -47.02
CA ARG A 179 -13.78 23.27 -46.69
C ARG A 179 -13.93 22.13 -47.69
N ASN A 180 -13.60 22.38 -48.96
CA ASN A 180 -13.74 21.38 -50.02
C ASN A 180 -12.57 20.38 -50.08
N ILE A 181 -11.43 20.69 -49.45
CA ILE A 181 -10.24 19.82 -49.46
C ILE A 181 -10.14 18.89 -48.24
N LEU A 182 -10.91 19.18 -47.19
CA LEU A 182 -10.90 18.44 -45.94
C LEU A 182 -11.77 17.19 -46.02
N GLN A 183 -11.32 16.12 -45.35
CA GLN A 183 -12.14 14.93 -45.16
C GLN A 183 -13.11 15.15 -43.98
N ASP A 184 -12.60 15.65 -42.86
CA ASP A 184 -13.35 16.04 -41.67
C ASP A 184 -12.85 17.40 -41.15
N SER A 185 -13.76 18.25 -40.69
CA SER A 185 -13.42 19.56 -40.11
C SER A 185 -13.14 19.47 -38.61
N ILE A 186 -12.31 18.51 -38.21
CA ILE A 186 -11.96 18.25 -36.81
C ILE A 186 -10.44 18.29 -36.65
N VAL A 187 -9.99 18.97 -35.60
CA VAL A 187 -8.59 18.95 -35.16
C VAL A 187 -8.26 17.56 -34.64
N THR A 188 -7.23 16.91 -35.19
CA THR A 188 -6.80 15.59 -34.72
C THR A 188 -5.32 15.57 -34.38
N ILE A 189 -4.91 14.57 -33.61
CA ILE A 189 -3.52 14.36 -33.18
C ILE A 189 -3.03 13.06 -33.81
N ARG A 190 -1.85 13.09 -34.42
CA ARG A 190 -1.12 11.92 -34.93
C ARG A 190 0.30 11.95 -34.42
N GLN A 191 0.73 10.84 -33.79
CA GLN A 191 2.08 10.71 -33.22
C GLN A 191 2.45 11.88 -32.30
N GLY A 192 1.49 12.41 -31.54
CA GLY A 192 1.68 13.55 -30.64
C GLY A 192 1.72 14.93 -31.31
N ARG A 193 1.47 15.02 -32.62
CA ARG A 193 1.43 16.30 -33.35
C ARG A 193 0.02 16.64 -33.80
N TYR A 194 -0.34 17.91 -33.74
CA TYR A 194 -1.60 18.38 -34.32
C TYR A 194 -1.52 18.34 -35.85
N VAL A 195 -2.54 17.72 -36.45
CA VAL A 195 -2.65 17.51 -37.90
C VAL A 195 -4.08 17.75 -38.37
N ILE A 196 -4.22 17.94 -39.68
CA ILE A 196 -5.49 18.16 -40.37
C ILE A 196 -5.72 17.00 -41.36
N PRO A 197 -6.91 16.36 -41.36
CA PRO A 197 -7.24 15.32 -42.33
C PRO A 197 -7.65 15.94 -43.68
N VAL A 198 -6.86 15.67 -44.71
CA VAL A 198 -7.04 16.17 -46.08
C VAL A 198 -7.31 15.02 -47.03
N LYS A 199 -8.24 15.20 -47.97
CA LYS A 199 -8.51 14.23 -49.02
C LYS A 199 -7.28 14.02 -49.91
N GLN A 200 -6.97 12.77 -50.25
CA GLN A 200 -5.75 12.43 -50.99
C GLN A 200 -5.64 13.20 -52.32
N GLU A 201 -6.76 13.36 -53.04
CA GLU A 201 -6.86 14.11 -54.30
C GLU A 201 -6.55 15.61 -54.16
N HIS A 202 -6.54 16.14 -52.94
CA HIS A 202 -6.28 17.55 -52.64
C HIS A 202 -4.98 17.78 -51.85
N LYS A 203 -4.08 16.78 -51.80
CA LYS A 203 -2.77 16.86 -51.12
C LYS A 203 -1.99 18.14 -51.42
N SER A 204 -1.97 18.59 -52.68
CA SER A 204 -1.17 19.75 -53.11
C SER A 204 -1.73 21.10 -52.66
N ARG A 205 -2.98 21.16 -52.18
CA ARG A 205 -3.64 22.42 -51.81
C ARG A 205 -3.31 22.88 -50.40
N LEU A 206 -2.85 21.99 -49.51
CA LEU A 206 -2.43 22.34 -48.16
C LEU A 206 -0.93 22.04 -47.98
N PRO A 207 -0.05 23.05 -48.06
CA PRO A 207 1.38 22.85 -47.85
C PRO A 207 1.65 22.43 -46.40
N GLY A 208 2.40 21.34 -46.25
CA GLY A 208 2.69 20.76 -44.95
C GLY A 208 3.38 19.41 -45.02
N ILE A 209 3.59 18.82 -43.84
CA ILE A 209 4.27 17.53 -43.67
C ILE A 209 3.21 16.45 -43.46
N ILE A 210 3.29 15.35 -44.21
CA ILE A 210 2.40 14.20 -44.01
C ILE A 210 2.96 13.35 -42.88
N HIS A 211 2.17 13.13 -41.84
CA HIS A 211 2.55 12.29 -40.68
C HIS A 211 1.95 10.89 -40.73
N ASP A 212 0.80 10.75 -41.37
CA ASP A 212 0.07 9.49 -41.42
C ASP A 212 -0.90 9.45 -42.61
N GLN A 213 -1.38 8.25 -42.93
CA GLN A 213 -2.38 8.00 -43.97
C GLN A 213 -3.42 6.99 -43.47
N SER A 214 -4.69 7.16 -43.86
CA SER A 214 -5.73 6.17 -43.53
C SER A 214 -5.42 4.80 -44.14
N ALA A 215 -5.95 3.72 -43.55
CA ALA A 215 -5.78 2.36 -44.06
C ALA A 215 -6.23 2.18 -45.53
N THR A 216 -7.22 2.96 -45.97
CA THR A 216 -7.73 2.98 -47.35
C THR A 216 -6.93 3.88 -48.29
N GLY A 217 -5.99 4.66 -47.78
CA GLY A 217 -5.23 5.64 -48.55
C GLY A 217 -5.93 6.99 -48.77
N ALA A 218 -7.25 7.03 -48.64
CA ALA A 218 -8.09 8.17 -49.04
C ALA A 218 -7.87 9.47 -48.23
N THR A 219 -7.35 9.38 -47.01
CA THR A 219 -7.13 10.54 -46.13
C THR A 219 -5.67 10.66 -45.76
N LEU A 220 -5.11 11.84 -45.93
CA LEU A 220 -3.76 12.22 -45.50
C LEU A 220 -3.85 13.09 -44.25
N PHE A 221 -3.06 12.78 -43.23
CA PHE A 221 -2.96 13.59 -42.02
C PHE A 221 -1.76 14.54 -42.16
N ILE A 222 -2.05 15.80 -42.49
CA ILE A 222 -1.05 16.82 -42.83
C ILE A 222 -0.89 17.78 -41.65
N GLU A 223 0.34 18.02 -41.22
CA GLU A 223 0.72 19.16 -40.39
C GLU A 223 0.97 20.38 -41.29
N PRO A 224 0.11 21.41 -41.24
CA PRO A 224 0.30 22.61 -42.05
C PRO A 224 1.62 23.32 -41.73
N GLN A 225 2.28 23.85 -42.77
CA GLN A 225 3.53 24.60 -42.63
C GLN A 225 3.44 25.74 -41.58
N SER A 226 2.25 26.35 -41.45
CA SER A 226 1.98 27.46 -40.54
C SER A 226 1.98 27.08 -39.05
N ILE A 227 1.90 25.80 -38.70
CA ILE A 227 1.93 25.31 -37.31
C ILE A 227 3.14 24.42 -37.01
N VAL A 228 4.02 24.14 -37.99
CA VAL A 228 5.19 23.26 -37.80
C VAL A 228 6.06 23.73 -36.63
N ASN A 229 6.41 25.01 -36.62
CA ASN A 229 7.22 25.58 -35.53
C ASN A 229 6.48 25.55 -34.19
N MET A 230 5.15 25.75 -34.21
CA MET A 230 4.34 25.74 -32.99
C MET A 230 4.28 24.34 -32.36
N ASN A 231 4.12 23.30 -33.18
CA ASN A 231 4.17 21.90 -32.74
C ASN A 231 5.57 21.51 -32.24
N ASN A 232 6.65 22.02 -32.87
CA ASN A 232 8.02 21.77 -32.38
C ASN A 232 8.24 22.40 -31.00
N GLU A 233 7.82 23.66 -30.80
CA GLU A 233 7.89 24.32 -29.50
C GLU A 233 7.03 23.61 -28.44
N LEU A 234 5.81 23.16 -28.81
CA LEU A 234 4.99 22.35 -27.92
C LEU A 234 5.74 21.07 -27.50
N ARG A 235 6.40 20.40 -28.45
CA ARG A 235 7.17 19.19 -28.18
C ARG A 235 8.35 19.44 -27.25
N GLU A 236 9.06 20.56 -27.41
CA GLU A 236 10.13 20.98 -26.50
C GLU A 236 9.60 21.24 -25.09
N LEU A 237 8.44 21.89 -24.96
CA LEU A 237 7.80 22.13 -23.68
C LEU A 237 7.37 20.82 -22.98
N GLU A 238 6.82 19.85 -23.71
CA GLU A 238 6.48 18.53 -23.18
C GLU A 238 7.72 17.77 -22.69
N LEU A 239 8.84 17.86 -23.41
CA LEU A 239 10.10 17.27 -22.98
C LEU A 239 10.65 17.98 -21.73
N ALA A 240 10.55 19.31 -21.67
CA ALA A 240 10.91 20.08 -20.49
C ALA A 240 10.05 19.70 -19.27
N GLU A 241 8.74 19.49 -19.46
CA GLU A 241 7.84 19.03 -18.41
C GLU A 241 8.29 17.67 -17.86
N LYS A 242 8.57 16.71 -18.75
CA LYS A 242 9.04 15.38 -18.35
C LYS A 242 10.37 15.45 -17.58
N ASN A 243 11.29 16.29 -18.02
CA ASN A 243 12.58 16.48 -17.34
C ASN A 243 12.39 17.11 -15.96
N GLU A 244 11.49 18.08 -15.84
CA GLU A 244 11.19 18.74 -14.57
C GLU A 244 10.50 17.78 -13.58
N ILE A 245 9.56 16.95 -14.04
CA ILE A 245 8.96 15.89 -13.23
C ILE A 245 10.04 14.92 -12.72
N ASN A 246 10.96 14.49 -13.60
CA ASN A 246 12.06 13.60 -13.19
C ASN A 246 13.00 14.26 -12.17
N ARG A 247 13.26 15.56 -12.29
CA ARG A 247 14.05 16.33 -11.32
C ARG A 247 13.38 16.33 -9.94
N ILE A 248 12.08 16.64 -9.90
CA ILE A 248 11.31 16.64 -8.65
C ILE A 248 11.25 15.23 -8.03
N LEU A 249 11.06 14.19 -8.84
CA LEU A 249 11.09 12.81 -8.35
C LEU A 249 12.45 12.43 -7.78
N ALA A 250 13.55 12.87 -8.40
CA ALA A 250 14.89 12.65 -7.87
C ALA A 250 15.08 13.34 -6.51
N GLU A 251 14.59 14.58 -6.36
CA GLU A 251 14.64 15.32 -5.09
C GLU A 251 13.85 14.64 -3.98
N LEU A 252 12.61 14.26 -4.25
CA LEU A 252 11.79 13.50 -3.30
C LEU A 252 12.42 12.14 -2.96
N SER A 253 13.06 11.48 -3.92
CA SER A 253 13.77 10.21 -3.70
C SER A 253 14.96 10.41 -2.76
N MET A 254 15.69 11.53 -2.86
CA MET A 254 16.78 11.86 -1.94
C MET A 254 16.25 12.09 -0.52
N LEU A 255 15.14 12.81 -0.35
CA LEU A 255 14.53 13.02 0.98
C LEU A 255 14.09 11.70 1.62
N ILE A 256 13.60 10.75 0.81
CA ILE A 256 13.27 9.40 1.26
C ILE A 256 14.53 8.61 1.63
N ALA A 257 15.60 8.72 0.84
CA ALA A 257 16.87 8.06 1.10
C ALA A 257 17.46 8.51 2.46
N GLU A 258 17.43 9.82 2.73
CA GLU A 258 17.86 10.40 4.01
C GLU A 258 17.00 9.92 5.19
N ALA A 259 15.73 9.62 4.95
CA ALA A 259 14.81 9.06 5.93
C ALA A 259 14.78 7.52 5.96
N GLY A 260 15.62 6.84 5.18
CA GLY A 260 15.46 5.41 4.90
C GLY A 260 15.47 4.55 6.16
N ASP A 261 16.42 4.78 7.07
CA ASP A 261 16.52 3.99 8.31
C ASP A 261 15.29 4.17 9.22
N ASP A 262 14.78 5.40 9.32
CA ASP A 262 13.54 5.70 10.05
C ASP A 262 12.34 4.96 9.42
N LEU A 263 12.24 4.97 8.10
CA LEU A 263 11.14 4.33 7.36
C LEU A 263 11.14 2.81 7.55
N ILE A 264 12.31 2.17 7.45
CA ILE A 264 12.45 0.73 7.66
C ILE A 264 12.20 0.35 9.12
N ASN A 265 12.72 1.14 10.07
CA ASN A 265 12.44 0.93 11.49
C ASN A 265 10.93 1.04 11.78
N ASN A 266 10.27 2.07 11.26
CA ASN A 266 8.83 2.23 11.39
C ASN A 266 8.06 1.04 10.80
N GLN A 267 8.42 0.56 9.60
CA GLN A 267 7.78 -0.63 9.00
C GLN A 267 7.91 -1.85 9.94
N ARG A 268 9.09 -2.09 10.52
CA ARG A 268 9.30 -3.19 11.48
C ARG A 268 8.44 -3.03 12.73
N ILE A 269 8.35 -1.82 13.28
CA ILE A 269 7.49 -1.53 14.43
C ILE A 269 6.02 -1.75 14.09
N LEU A 270 5.56 -1.29 12.91
CA LEU A 270 4.18 -1.49 12.46
C LEU A 270 3.83 -2.98 12.30
N ILE A 271 4.75 -3.80 11.76
CA ILE A 271 4.59 -5.25 11.70
C ILE A 271 4.45 -5.85 13.10
N GLY A 272 5.33 -5.44 14.03
CA GLY A 272 5.27 -5.89 15.43
C GLY A 272 3.96 -5.50 16.12
N LEU A 273 3.52 -4.25 15.96
CA LEU A 273 2.25 -3.77 16.50
C LEU A 273 1.07 -4.52 15.87
N ASP A 274 1.04 -4.72 14.56
CA ASP A 274 -0.03 -5.47 13.90
C ASP A 274 -0.09 -6.91 14.41
N PHE A 275 1.06 -7.58 14.55
CA PHE A 275 1.12 -8.93 15.11
C PHE A 275 0.58 -8.99 16.54
N ILE A 276 0.99 -8.05 17.40
CA ILE A 276 0.52 -7.94 18.79
C ILE A 276 -1.00 -7.71 18.84
N PHE A 277 -1.50 -6.78 18.03
CA PHE A 277 -2.93 -6.47 17.97
C PHE A 277 -3.75 -7.57 17.30
N ALA A 278 -3.21 -8.34 16.35
CA ALA A 278 -3.85 -9.52 15.77
C ALA A 278 -4.04 -10.59 16.85
N LYS A 279 -3.02 -10.86 17.68
CA LYS A 279 -3.16 -11.74 18.86
C LYS A 279 -4.24 -11.21 19.81
N GLY A 280 -4.26 -9.90 20.06
CA GLY A 280 -5.27 -9.26 20.91
C GLY A 280 -6.70 -9.42 20.38
N ARG A 281 -6.91 -9.16 19.08
CA ARG A 281 -8.21 -9.34 18.40
C ARG A 281 -8.68 -10.79 18.47
N LEU A 282 -7.79 -11.74 18.17
CA LEU A 282 -8.09 -13.16 18.28
C LEU A 282 -8.45 -13.55 19.72
N SER A 283 -7.72 -13.04 20.71
CA SER A 283 -8.01 -13.27 22.13
C SER A 283 -9.39 -12.75 22.51
N VAL A 284 -9.78 -11.55 22.07
CA VAL A 284 -11.13 -10.97 22.32
C VAL A 284 -12.21 -11.83 21.64
N LYS A 285 -12.01 -12.19 20.37
CA LYS A 285 -12.95 -13.02 19.58
C LYS A 285 -13.19 -14.39 20.23
N MET A 286 -12.12 -15.00 20.74
CA MET A 286 -12.16 -16.30 21.42
C MET A 286 -12.59 -16.22 22.89
N LYS A 287 -12.68 -15.01 23.47
CA LYS A 287 -12.80 -14.80 24.93
C LYS A 287 -11.70 -15.54 25.69
N ALA A 288 -10.48 -15.51 25.16
CA ALA A 288 -9.33 -16.20 25.74
C ALA A 288 -8.74 -15.42 26.92
N GLU A 289 -8.14 -16.16 27.85
CA GLU A 289 -7.45 -15.61 29.03
C GLU A 289 -5.97 -16.02 29.02
N PRO A 290 -5.06 -15.15 29.51
CA PRO A 290 -3.64 -15.49 29.63
C PRO A 290 -3.42 -16.56 30.71
N PRO A 291 -2.76 -17.70 30.41
CA PRO A 291 -2.46 -18.71 31.40
C PRO A 291 -1.34 -18.32 32.38
N GLU A 292 -1.35 -18.87 33.59
CA GLU A 292 -0.19 -18.79 34.49
C GLU A 292 0.88 -19.81 34.06
N ILE A 293 2.09 -19.32 33.75
CA ILE A 293 3.20 -20.16 33.29
C ILE A 293 4.05 -20.64 34.47
N ASN A 294 4.14 -21.96 34.64
CA ASN A 294 4.99 -22.64 35.63
C ASN A 294 5.99 -23.60 34.95
N VAL A 295 7.04 -23.99 35.69
CA VAL A 295 8.09 -24.93 35.25
C VAL A 295 8.02 -26.26 36.00
N GLN A 296 6.96 -26.49 36.77
CA GLN A 296 6.79 -27.67 37.63
C GLN A 296 6.04 -28.81 36.90
N GLY A 297 5.68 -28.62 35.63
CA GLY A 297 4.88 -29.59 34.87
C GLY A 297 3.41 -29.63 35.29
N ILE A 298 2.93 -28.62 36.02
CA ILE A 298 1.54 -28.53 36.46
C ILE A 298 0.71 -27.96 35.32
N LEU A 299 -0.35 -28.66 34.94
CA LEU A 299 -1.35 -28.17 33.98
C LEU A 299 -2.71 -28.15 34.68
N ASN A 300 -3.36 -27.00 34.67
CA ASN A 300 -4.67 -26.84 35.26
C ASN A 300 -5.55 -26.04 34.30
N ILE A 301 -6.24 -26.76 33.43
CA ILE A 301 -7.21 -26.19 32.50
C ILE A 301 -8.55 -26.08 33.22
N ARG A 302 -9.15 -24.89 33.22
CA ARG A 302 -10.49 -24.64 33.74
C ARG A 302 -11.39 -24.20 32.60
N ASP A 303 -12.50 -24.91 32.40
CA ASP A 303 -13.48 -24.66 31.35
C ASP A 303 -12.88 -24.46 29.94
N GLY A 304 -11.81 -25.20 29.65
CA GLY A 304 -11.07 -25.13 28.41
C GLY A 304 -11.90 -25.62 27.23
N ARG A 305 -11.74 -24.95 26.09
CA ARG A 305 -12.47 -25.23 24.85
C ARG A 305 -11.50 -25.48 23.72
N HIS A 306 -11.87 -26.37 22.80
CA HIS A 306 -11.09 -26.58 21.59
C HIS A 306 -11.26 -25.37 20.64
N PRO A 307 -10.18 -24.68 20.23
CA PRO A 307 -10.27 -23.41 19.50
C PRO A 307 -10.86 -23.53 18.09
N LEU A 308 -10.82 -24.73 17.48
CA LEU A 308 -11.34 -24.99 16.13
C LEU A 308 -12.76 -25.57 16.12
N ILE A 309 -13.35 -25.86 17.29
CA ILE A 309 -14.74 -26.31 17.37
C ILE A 309 -15.62 -25.07 17.53
N ASP A 310 -16.74 -25.06 16.81
CA ASP A 310 -17.76 -24.01 16.90
C ASP A 310 -18.03 -23.63 18.37
N PRO A 311 -17.86 -22.35 18.76
CA PRO A 311 -18.09 -21.88 20.13
C PRO A 311 -19.47 -22.19 20.70
N GLN A 312 -20.48 -22.41 19.85
CA GLN A 312 -21.84 -22.79 20.27
C GLN A 312 -22.00 -24.30 20.51
N LYS A 313 -21.11 -25.12 19.94
CA LYS A 313 -21.16 -26.59 20.05
C LYS A 313 -20.13 -27.14 21.03
N VAL A 314 -19.03 -26.43 21.23
CA VAL A 314 -17.92 -26.89 22.08
C VAL A 314 -18.35 -26.97 23.54
N VAL A 315 -18.18 -28.14 24.14
CA VAL A 315 -18.40 -28.36 25.57
C VAL A 315 -17.09 -28.09 26.31
N PRO A 316 -17.07 -27.18 27.31
CA PRO A 316 -15.86 -26.90 28.07
C PRO A 316 -15.47 -28.09 28.95
N ILE A 317 -14.15 -28.28 29.15
CA ILE A 317 -13.61 -29.31 30.03
C ILE A 317 -12.62 -28.72 31.03
N SER A 318 -12.58 -29.29 32.23
CA SER A 318 -11.61 -28.93 33.26
C SER A 318 -10.67 -30.12 33.51
N VAL A 319 -9.36 -29.87 33.42
CA VAL A 319 -8.33 -30.91 33.51
C VAL A 319 -7.18 -30.41 34.38
N PRO A 320 -7.13 -30.79 35.67
CA PRO A 320 -5.94 -30.68 36.48
C PRO A 320 -5.02 -31.89 36.24
N ILE A 321 -3.71 -31.71 36.23
CA ILE A 321 -2.67 -32.77 36.19
C ILE A 321 -1.32 -32.18 36.65
N GLY A 322 -0.45 -33.00 37.22
CA GLY A 322 0.90 -32.59 37.64
C GLY A 322 1.03 -32.17 39.12
N LYS A 323 -0.07 -32.18 39.88
CA LYS A 323 -0.04 -32.00 41.35
C LYS A 323 -0.18 -33.34 42.08
N ASP A 324 -1.40 -33.85 42.17
CA ASP A 324 -1.72 -35.07 42.93
C ASP A 324 -1.57 -36.34 42.08
N TYR A 325 -1.64 -36.19 40.75
CA TYR A 325 -1.47 -37.27 39.78
C TYR A 325 -0.84 -36.76 38.48
N ASN A 326 -0.12 -37.66 37.81
CA ASN A 326 0.60 -37.36 36.56
C ASN A 326 0.10 -38.17 35.36
N THR A 327 -0.92 -39.00 35.56
CA THR A 327 -1.50 -39.85 34.51
C THR A 327 -3.02 -39.76 34.56
N LEU A 328 -3.64 -39.51 33.42
CA LEU A 328 -5.09 -39.47 33.25
C LEU A 328 -5.50 -40.53 32.22
N VAL A 329 -6.35 -41.48 32.62
CA VAL A 329 -6.91 -42.49 31.71
C VAL A 329 -8.29 -42.02 31.25
N ILE A 330 -8.44 -41.76 29.95
CA ILE A 330 -9.71 -41.32 29.37
C ILE A 330 -10.41 -42.54 28.78
N THR A 331 -11.54 -42.93 29.36
CA THR A 331 -12.39 -44.02 28.87
C THR A 331 -13.73 -43.47 28.39
N GLY A 332 -14.23 -43.96 27.26
CA GLY A 332 -15.56 -43.61 26.75
C GLY A 332 -15.90 -44.38 25.48
N PRO A 333 -17.19 -44.53 25.14
CA PRO A 333 -17.60 -45.14 23.87
C PRO A 333 -17.10 -44.28 22.70
N THR A 334 -16.61 -44.93 21.64
CA THR A 334 -16.22 -44.20 20.42
C THR A 334 -17.50 -43.74 19.72
N VAL A 335 -17.81 -42.44 19.77
CA VAL A 335 -19.01 -41.92 19.10
C VAL A 335 -18.67 -41.61 17.65
N SER A 336 -19.05 -42.51 16.73
CA SER A 336 -19.03 -42.26 15.29
C SER A 336 -20.20 -41.34 14.93
N TYR A 337 -19.95 -40.05 14.73
CA TYR A 337 -20.93 -39.15 14.11
C TYR A 337 -21.01 -39.45 12.60
N THR A 338 -21.69 -40.54 12.27
CA THR A 338 -22.27 -40.76 10.94
C THR A 338 -23.70 -40.25 11.01
N HIS A 339 -24.02 -39.26 10.17
CA HIS A 339 -25.31 -38.56 10.05
C HIS A 339 -25.54 -37.38 11.01
N LEU A 340 -25.36 -36.18 10.47
CA LEU A 340 -26.44 -35.18 10.29
C LEU A 340 -26.00 -34.14 9.25
#